data_AF-A0A2C3XQP9-F1
#
_entry.id   AF-A0A2C3XQP9-F1
#
_cell.length_a   1.000
_cell.length_b   1.000
_cell.length_c   1.000
_cell.angle_alpha   90.00
_cell.angle_beta   90.00
_cell.angle_gamma   90.00
#
_symmetry.space_group_name_H-M   'P 1'
#
loop_
_entity.id
_entity.type
_entity.pdbx_description
1 polymer ?
#
loop_
_entity_poly.entity_id
_entity_poly.type
_entity_poly.pdbx_seq_one_letter_code
_entity_poly.pdbx_strand_id
1 'polypeptide(L)'
;MKRALINIDYTYDFVAEDGALTCGKPGQNIEQHLVAITKQYIENGDYVVFAIDKHEKNDSYHPETQLFPPHNIAGTKGRDLYGELQKVYEKYQDNENVYYMDKTRYSAFAGTDLEMKLRERGIQEVHLVGVCTDICVLHTAVDAYNKGFHIVVHEKAVASFNEQGHEFAIGHFKSCLHAEVQ
;
A
#
# COMPACT_ATOMS: atom_id res chain seq x y z
N MET A 1 -17.32 13.50 -2.62
CA MET A 1 -17.28 12.32 -1.74
C MET A 1 -16.05 12.46 -0.84
N LYS A 2 -16.07 12.02 0.43
CA LYS A 2 -14.85 12.05 1.25
C LYS A 2 -13.96 10.86 0.87
N ARG A 3 -12.67 11.13 0.70
CA ARG A 3 -11.70 10.19 0.15
C ARG A 3 -10.49 10.01 1.06
N ALA A 4 -9.79 8.90 0.88
CA ALA A 4 -8.49 8.64 1.50
C ALA A 4 -7.54 7.96 0.52
N LEU A 5 -6.24 8.20 0.70
CA LEU A 5 -5.18 7.47 0.00
C LEU A 5 -4.60 6.40 0.91
N ILE A 6 -4.54 5.16 0.43
CA ILE A 6 -3.86 4.06 1.08
C ILE A 6 -2.57 3.77 0.29
N ASN A 7 -1.43 4.11 0.89
CA ASN A 7 -0.11 3.82 0.37
C ASN A 7 0.37 2.48 0.95
N ILE A 8 0.45 1.47 0.09
CA ILE A 8 0.60 0.07 0.48
C ILE A 8 2.03 -0.38 0.22
N ASP A 9 2.74 -0.71 1.30
CA ASP A 9 4.01 -1.45 1.26
C ASP A 9 5.14 -0.87 0.40
N TYR A 10 5.17 0.44 0.15
CA TYR A 10 6.24 1.07 -0.61
C TYR A 10 7.52 1.27 0.21
N THR A 11 8.13 0.14 0.57
CA THR A 11 9.25 -0.01 1.52
C THR A 11 10.55 -0.37 0.83
N TYR A 12 11.67 -0.24 1.54
CA TYR A 12 12.98 -0.63 1.05
C TYR A 12 13.02 -2.09 0.61
N ASP A 13 12.53 -3.03 1.43
CA ASP A 13 12.59 -4.47 1.11
C ASP A 13 11.81 -4.85 -0.14
N PHE A 14 10.73 -4.12 -0.45
CA PHE A 14 9.91 -4.38 -1.63
C PHE A 14 10.34 -3.59 -2.88
N VAL A 15 11.26 -2.62 -2.79
CA VAL A 15 11.56 -1.73 -3.92
C VAL A 15 13.06 -1.59 -4.22
N ALA A 16 13.93 -1.56 -3.22
CA ALA A 16 15.36 -1.38 -3.42
C ALA A 16 15.97 -2.53 -4.23
N GLU A 17 17.05 -2.26 -4.94
CA GLU A 17 17.75 -3.28 -5.76
C GLU A 17 18.23 -4.47 -4.91
N ASP A 18 18.65 -4.19 -3.67
CA ASP A 18 19.06 -5.16 -2.66
C ASP A 18 17.99 -5.43 -1.59
N GLY A 19 16.72 -5.05 -1.86
CA GLY A 19 15.59 -5.32 -0.96
C GLY A 19 15.30 -6.82 -0.85
N ALA A 20 14.94 -7.28 0.35
CA ALA A 20 14.81 -8.71 0.66
C ALA A 20 13.76 -9.45 -0.19
N LEU A 21 12.74 -8.74 -0.69
CA LEU A 21 11.67 -9.30 -1.51
C LEU A 21 11.27 -8.32 -2.63
N THR A 22 12.28 -7.77 -3.31
CA THR A 22 12.11 -6.62 -4.19
C THR A 22 11.26 -6.88 -5.43
N CYS A 23 10.42 -5.89 -5.78
CA CYS A 23 9.75 -5.75 -7.07
C CYS A 23 10.70 -5.38 -8.21
N GLY A 24 11.94 -4.96 -7.88
CA GLY A 24 12.92 -4.49 -8.84
C GLY A 24 12.49 -3.21 -9.57
N LYS A 25 12.89 -3.09 -10.85
CA LYS A 25 12.65 -1.87 -11.65
C LYS A 25 11.20 -1.44 -11.76
N PRO A 26 10.19 -2.33 -11.91
CA PRO A 26 8.80 -1.92 -11.86
C PRO A 26 8.44 -1.12 -10.60
N GLY A 27 8.85 -1.58 -9.41
CA GLY A 27 8.62 -0.86 -8.16
C GLY A 27 9.35 0.48 -8.09
N GLN A 28 10.57 0.56 -8.61
CA GLN A 28 11.36 1.81 -8.62
C GLN A 28 10.79 2.84 -9.60
N ASN A 29 10.26 2.40 -10.76
CA ASN A 29 9.77 3.28 -11.81
C ASN A 29 8.52 4.09 -11.42
N ILE A 30 7.78 3.65 -10.39
CA ILE A 30 6.58 4.36 -9.91
C ILE A 30 6.89 5.44 -8.87
N GLU A 31 8.13 5.55 -8.37
CA GLU A 31 8.49 6.43 -7.24
C GLU A 31 8.01 7.86 -7.44
N GLN A 32 8.33 8.46 -8.60
CA GLN A 32 7.97 9.85 -8.88
C GLN A 32 6.46 10.10 -8.79
N HIS A 33 5.64 9.22 -9.38
CA HIS A 33 4.19 9.38 -9.40
C HIS A 33 3.58 9.08 -8.02
N LEU A 34 4.03 8.00 -7.37
CA LEU A 34 3.57 7.58 -6.06
C LEU A 34 3.87 8.62 -4.97
N VAL A 35 5.08 9.19 -4.98
CA VAL A 35 5.48 10.26 -4.05
C VAL A 35 4.67 11.53 -4.33
N ALA A 36 4.53 11.92 -5.60
CA ALA A 36 3.77 13.12 -5.97
C ALA A 36 2.31 13.06 -5.51
N ILE A 37 1.62 11.93 -5.77
CA ILE A 37 0.23 11.79 -5.37
C ILE A 37 0.07 11.67 -3.85
N THR A 38 0.98 10.96 -3.17
CA THR A 38 0.95 10.86 -1.71
C THR A 38 1.07 12.24 -1.09
N LYS A 39 2.07 13.02 -1.53
CA LYS A 39 2.28 14.39 -1.06
C LYS A 39 1.06 15.28 -1.35
N GLN A 40 0.48 15.18 -2.54
CA GLN A 40 -0.70 15.95 -2.92
C GLN A 40 -1.90 15.67 -2.00
N TYR A 41 -2.18 14.41 -1.66
CA TYR A 41 -3.28 14.06 -0.76
C TYR A 41 -3.04 14.58 0.66
N ILE A 42 -1.81 14.47 1.16
CA ILE A 42 -1.44 15.03 2.47
C ILE A 42 -1.66 16.55 2.48
N GLU A 43 -1.16 17.27 1.47
CA GLU A 43 -1.23 18.73 1.37
C GLU A 43 -2.64 19.25 1.17
N ASN A 44 -3.54 18.45 0.58
CA ASN A 44 -4.96 18.77 0.45
C ASN A 44 -5.76 18.52 1.74
N GLY A 45 -5.14 17.95 2.78
CA GLY A 45 -5.83 17.56 4.02
C GLY A 45 -6.68 16.29 3.88
N ASP A 46 -6.54 15.54 2.78
CA ASP A 46 -7.16 14.23 2.62
C ASP A 46 -6.51 13.23 3.60
N TYR A 47 -7.25 12.21 4.04
CA TYR A 47 -6.69 11.21 4.94
C TYR A 47 -5.73 10.28 4.19
N VAL A 48 -4.52 10.09 4.70
CA VAL A 48 -3.47 9.28 4.08
C VAL A 48 -2.99 8.23 5.05
N VAL A 49 -3.11 6.97 4.65
CA VAL A 49 -2.63 5.82 5.43
C VAL A 49 -1.42 5.21 4.74
N PHE A 50 -0.31 5.14 5.45
CA PHE A 50 0.83 4.28 5.10
C PHE A 50 0.57 2.91 5.71
N ALA A 51 0.06 1.98 4.91
CA ALA A 51 -0.28 0.63 5.33
C ALA A 51 0.91 -0.30 5.07
N ILE A 52 1.75 -0.48 6.09
CA ILE A 52 3.08 -1.06 5.95
C ILE A 52 3.16 -2.41 6.63
N ASP A 53 3.58 -3.39 5.85
CA ASP A 53 3.81 -4.73 6.31
C ASP A 53 4.79 -4.79 7.49
N LYS A 54 4.48 -5.68 8.43
CA LYS A 54 5.27 -5.92 9.63
C LYS A 54 5.36 -7.40 9.88
N HIS A 55 6.58 -7.88 9.83
CA HIS A 55 6.92 -9.21 10.28
C HIS A 55 7.83 -9.17 11.50
N GLU A 56 7.69 -10.19 12.34
CA GLU A 56 8.57 -10.43 13.47
C GLU A 56 9.55 -11.53 13.09
N LYS A 57 10.83 -11.34 13.46
CA LYS A 57 11.84 -12.37 13.22
C LYS A 57 11.48 -13.63 14.02
N ASN A 58 11.42 -14.77 13.33
CA ASN A 58 11.11 -16.09 13.90
C ASN A 58 9.65 -16.29 14.36
N ASP A 59 8.68 -15.56 13.80
CA ASP A 59 7.27 -15.91 13.99
C ASP A 59 6.88 -17.13 13.16
N SER A 60 6.99 -18.32 13.75
CA SER A 60 6.66 -19.59 13.10
C SER A 60 5.17 -19.80 12.85
N TYR A 61 4.30 -19.01 13.48
CA TYR A 61 2.84 -19.10 13.30
C TYR A 61 2.34 -18.24 12.15
N HIS A 62 3.14 -17.27 11.71
CA HIS A 62 2.80 -16.46 10.57
C HIS A 62 2.77 -17.30 9.29
N PRO A 63 1.69 -17.24 8.48
CA PRO A 63 1.56 -18.09 7.29
C PRO A 63 2.64 -17.82 6.25
N GLU A 64 3.17 -16.60 6.19
CA GLU A 64 4.16 -16.18 5.19
C GLU A 64 5.58 -16.63 5.52
N THR A 65 5.88 -17.00 6.78
CA THR A 65 7.23 -17.37 7.23
C THR A 65 7.83 -18.56 6.46
N GLN A 66 6.99 -19.45 5.93
CA GLN A 66 7.44 -20.59 5.13
C GLN A 66 7.44 -20.32 3.62
N LEU A 67 6.83 -19.21 3.18
CA LEU A 67 6.59 -18.91 1.77
C LEU A 67 7.62 -17.93 1.20
N PHE A 68 8.12 -17.02 2.04
CA PHE A 68 8.99 -15.93 1.63
C PHE A 68 10.24 -15.83 2.51
N PRO A 69 11.34 -15.26 1.99
CA PRO A 69 12.44 -14.84 2.85
C PRO A 69 11.95 -13.80 3.88
N PRO A 70 12.61 -13.69 5.05
CA PRO A 70 12.31 -12.62 6.00
C PRO A 70 12.43 -11.24 5.32
N HIS A 71 11.36 -10.45 5.40
CA HIS A 71 11.24 -9.13 4.81
C HIS A 71 10.40 -8.26 5.73
N ASN A 72 10.51 -6.93 5.61
CA ASN A 72 9.80 -5.96 6.44
C ASN A 72 9.80 -6.31 7.94
N ILE A 73 10.98 -6.72 8.42
CA ILE A 73 11.17 -7.13 9.82
C ILE A 73 11.17 -5.89 10.72
N ALA A 74 10.44 -5.95 11.83
CA ALA A 74 10.35 -4.84 12.78
C ALA A 74 11.75 -4.32 13.21
N GLY A 75 11.93 -3.01 13.14
CA GLY A 75 13.17 -2.34 13.54
C GLY A 75 14.34 -2.44 12.56
N THR A 76 14.14 -3.02 11.37
CA THR A 76 15.17 -3.03 10.32
C THR A 76 14.92 -1.93 9.29
N LYS A 77 16.01 -1.53 8.60
CA LYS A 77 15.95 -0.61 7.45
C LYS A 77 15.05 -1.12 6.32
N GLY A 78 14.83 -2.44 6.23
CA GLY A 78 13.94 -3.04 5.24
C GLY A 78 12.54 -2.45 5.26
N ARG A 79 12.06 -2.02 6.43
CA ARG A 79 10.74 -1.40 6.64
C ARG A 79 10.68 0.11 6.39
N ASP A 80 11.83 0.76 6.20
CA ASP A 80 11.83 2.19 5.87
C ASP A 80 11.10 2.39 4.55
N LEU A 81 10.38 3.49 4.41
CA LEU A 81 9.72 3.82 3.14
C LEU A 81 10.80 4.04 2.08
N TYR A 82 10.54 3.62 0.84
CA TYR A 82 11.56 3.71 -0.20
C TYR A 82 11.74 5.15 -0.70
N GLY A 83 13.00 5.56 -0.86
CA GLY A 83 13.39 6.77 -1.58
C GLY A 83 12.83 8.08 -0.99
N GLU A 84 12.32 8.95 -1.85
CA GLU A 84 11.76 10.25 -1.44
C GLU A 84 10.49 10.11 -0.58
N LEU A 85 9.81 8.96 -0.60
CA LEU A 85 8.62 8.74 0.21
C LEU A 85 8.92 8.82 1.71
N GLN A 86 10.09 8.34 2.15
CA GLN A 86 10.55 8.45 3.54
C GLN A 86 10.61 9.91 3.99
N LYS A 87 11.18 10.79 3.15
CA LYS A 87 11.28 12.22 3.46
C LYS A 87 9.91 12.90 3.49
N VAL A 88 8.99 12.48 2.63
CA VAL A 88 7.60 12.96 2.65
C VAL A 88 6.93 12.55 3.95
N TYR A 89 7.05 11.28 4.35
CA TYR A 89 6.49 10.83 5.62
C TYR A 89 7.09 11.57 6.82
N GLU A 90 8.42 11.65 6.93
CA GLU A 90 9.10 12.35 8.02
C GLU A 90 8.67 13.80 8.17
N LYS A 91 8.41 14.48 7.05
CA LYS A 91 7.95 15.87 7.02
C LYS A 91 6.51 16.03 7.53
N TYR A 92 5.64 15.06 7.30
CA TYR A 92 4.20 15.19 7.52
C TYR A 92 3.64 14.21 8.57
N GLN A 93 4.46 13.37 9.19
CA GLN A 93 4.03 12.31 10.12
C GLN A 93 3.22 12.83 11.32
N ASP A 94 3.46 14.07 11.73
CA ASP A 94 2.74 14.71 12.85
C ASP A 94 1.40 15.37 12.43
N ASN A 95 1.07 15.36 11.14
CA ASN A 95 -0.21 15.89 10.67
C ASN A 95 -1.36 14.94 11.05
N GLU A 96 -2.49 15.49 11.52
CA GLU A 96 -3.66 14.70 11.94
C GLU A 96 -4.29 13.84 10.82
N ASN A 97 -4.06 14.21 9.56
CA ASN A 97 -4.54 13.48 8.39
C ASN A 97 -3.57 12.39 7.90
N VAL A 98 -2.41 12.20 8.55
CA VAL A 98 -1.43 11.16 8.21
C VAL A 98 -1.46 10.06 9.26
N TYR A 99 -1.52 8.81 8.81
CA TYR A 99 -1.54 7.64 9.68
C TYR A 99 -0.56 6.58 9.17
N TYR A 100 0.35 6.14 10.03
CA TYR A 100 1.20 4.99 9.77
C TYR A 100 0.61 3.77 10.48
N MET A 101 0.36 2.70 9.74
CA MET A 101 -0.35 1.53 10.22
C MET A 101 0.42 0.27 9.87
N ASP A 102 0.81 -0.48 10.90
CA ASP A 102 1.36 -1.82 10.74
C ASP A 102 0.24 -2.78 10.26
N LYS A 103 0.55 -3.65 9.29
CA LYS A 103 -0.31 -4.77 8.89
C LYS A 103 0.48 -6.08 8.85
N THR A 104 -0.21 -7.21 9.01
CA THR A 104 0.42 -8.54 9.06
C THR A 104 -0.14 -9.49 7.99
N ARG A 105 -0.86 -8.97 7.01
CA ARG A 105 -1.39 -9.72 5.85
C ARG A 105 -1.32 -8.79 4.64
N TYR A 106 -1.53 -9.34 3.46
CA TYR A 106 -1.53 -8.56 2.22
C TYR A 106 -2.56 -7.42 2.23
N SER A 107 -3.81 -7.70 2.64
CA SER A 107 -4.83 -6.67 2.72
C SER A 107 -4.55 -5.70 3.86
N ALA A 108 -4.60 -4.39 3.58
CA ALA A 108 -4.51 -3.35 4.58
C ALA A 108 -5.68 -3.37 5.60
N PHE A 109 -6.76 -4.10 5.33
CA PHE A 109 -7.90 -4.25 6.25
C PHE A 109 -7.78 -5.45 7.20
N ALA A 110 -6.98 -6.45 6.87
CA ALA A 110 -7.00 -7.73 7.56
C ALA A 110 -6.29 -7.64 8.93
N GLY A 111 -7.09 -7.61 9.99
CA GLY A 111 -6.58 -7.53 11.37
C GLY A 111 -6.10 -6.13 11.79
N THR A 112 -6.42 -5.09 11.03
CA THR A 112 -6.07 -3.70 11.31
C THR A 112 -7.29 -2.87 11.74
N ASP A 113 -7.09 -1.62 12.13
CA ASP A 113 -8.15 -0.66 12.45
C ASP A 113 -8.54 0.24 11.26
N LEU A 114 -8.08 -0.09 10.04
CA LEU A 114 -8.27 0.76 8.85
C LEU A 114 -9.73 1.10 8.61
N GLU A 115 -10.63 0.11 8.59
CA GLU A 115 -12.05 0.37 8.36
C GLU A 115 -12.63 1.31 9.41
N MET A 116 -12.30 1.10 10.69
CA MET A 116 -12.77 1.98 11.77
C MET A 116 -12.34 3.43 11.52
N LYS A 117 -11.05 3.66 11.20
CA LYS A 117 -10.52 4.99 10.90
C LYS A 117 -11.18 5.65 9.70
N LEU A 118 -11.47 4.88 8.65
CA LEU A 118 -12.16 5.36 7.46
C LEU A 118 -13.60 5.77 7.78
N ARG A 119 -14.34 4.94 8.54
CA ARG A 119 -15.74 5.21 8.91
C ARG A 119 -15.87 6.39 9.86
N GLU A 120 -14.98 6.53 10.86
CA GLU A 120 -14.92 7.69 11.77
C GLU A 120 -14.85 9.02 11.02
N ARG A 121 -14.17 9.03 9.87
CA ARG A 121 -13.98 10.22 9.03
C ARG A 121 -15.07 10.40 7.99
N GLY A 122 -15.98 9.43 7.86
CA GLY A 122 -17.03 9.42 6.83
C GLY A 122 -16.49 9.22 5.42
N ILE A 123 -15.35 8.53 5.27
CA ILE A 123 -14.75 8.24 3.97
C ILE A 123 -15.60 7.19 3.24
N GLN A 124 -15.80 7.41 1.94
CA GLN A 124 -16.58 6.55 1.06
C GLN A 124 -15.79 6.11 -0.18
N GLU A 125 -14.66 6.75 -0.46
CA GLU A 125 -13.77 6.46 -1.59
C GLU A 125 -12.34 6.23 -1.11
N VAL A 126 -11.72 5.13 -1.55
CA VAL A 126 -10.32 4.79 -1.25
C VAL A 126 -9.50 4.79 -2.53
N HIS A 127 -8.38 5.50 -2.48
CA HIS A 127 -7.39 5.56 -3.53
C HIS A 127 -6.22 4.65 -3.17
N LEU A 128 -5.84 3.74 -4.06
CA LEU A 128 -4.82 2.73 -3.81
C LEU A 128 -3.56 3.00 -4.63
N VAL A 129 -2.42 2.99 -3.95
CA VAL A 129 -1.07 3.08 -4.53
C VAL A 129 -0.13 2.11 -3.81
N GLY A 130 0.99 1.74 -4.44
CA GLY A 130 2.01 0.90 -3.84
C GLY A 130 2.20 -0.45 -4.52
N VAL A 131 2.68 -1.44 -3.76
CA VAL A 131 3.11 -2.75 -4.30
C VAL A 131 2.59 -3.90 -3.43
N CYS A 132 2.41 -5.12 -3.93
CA CYS A 132 2.33 -5.44 -5.37
C CYS A 132 0.89 -5.24 -5.87
N THR A 133 0.74 -4.84 -7.15
CA THR A 133 -0.56 -4.66 -7.81
C THR A 133 -1.47 -5.87 -7.66
N ASP A 134 -0.91 -7.07 -7.81
CA ASP A 134 -1.60 -8.37 -7.82
C ASP A 134 -1.55 -9.11 -6.48
N ILE A 135 -1.04 -8.48 -5.41
CA ILE A 135 -0.97 -9.07 -4.07
C ILE A 135 -1.58 -8.12 -3.04
N CYS A 136 -0.79 -7.23 -2.43
CA CYS A 136 -1.27 -6.36 -1.35
C CYS A 136 -2.30 -5.34 -1.82
N VAL A 137 -2.09 -4.74 -3.00
CA VAL A 137 -3.07 -3.84 -3.61
C VAL A 137 -4.34 -4.60 -3.98
N LEU A 138 -4.22 -5.79 -4.61
CA LEU A 138 -5.36 -6.62 -4.99
C LEU A 138 -6.20 -7.05 -3.78
N HIS A 139 -5.56 -7.60 -2.74
CA HIS A 139 -6.26 -8.04 -1.53
C HIS A 139 -6.93 -6.87 -0.81
N THR A 140 -6.26 -5.70 -0.77
CA THR A 140 -6.86 -4.48 -0.21
C THR A 140 -8.06 -4.01 -1.02
N ALA A 141 -7.99 -4.05 -2.36
CA ALA A 141 -9.09 -3.68 -3.25
C ALA A 141 -10.29 -4.64 -3.11
N VAL A 142 -10.06 -5.94 -3.01
CA VAL A 142 -11.10 -6.94 -2.78
C VAL A 142 -11.83 -6.69 -1.45
N ASP A 143 -11.09 -6.40 -0.38
CA ASP A 143 -11.69 -6.06 0.91
C ASP A 143 -12.44 -4.72 0.87
N ALA A 144 -11.87 -3.70 0.21
CA ALA A 144 -12.54 -2.42 0.02
C ALA A 144 -13.88 -2.58 -0.72
N TYR A 145 -13.91 -3.42 -1.76
CA TYR A 145 -15.10 -3.74 -2.55
C TYR A 145 -16.17 -4.40 -1.68
N ASN A 146 -15.79 -5.46 -0.94
CA ASN A 146 -16.71 -6.18 -0.07
C ASN A 146 -17.24 -5.32 1.09
N LYS A 147 -16.48 -4.29 1.49
CA LYS A 147 -16.87 -3.30 2.51
C LYS A 147 -17.65 -2.11 1.92
N GLY A 148 -17.88 -2.08 0.61
CA GLY A 148 -18.70 -1.08 -0.07
C GLY A 148 -18.04 0.30 -0.20
N PHE A 149 -16.70 0.37 -0.26
CA PHE A 149 -16.01 1.60 -0.64
C PHE A 149 -15.98 1.75 -2.17
N HIS A 150 -16.08 2.98 -2.66
CA HIS A 150 -15.65 3.31 -4.01
C HIS A 150 -14.12 3.18 -4.09
N ILE A 151 -13.62 2.58 -5.17
CA ILE A 151 -12.19 2.28 -5.31
C ILE A 151 -11.65 3.03 -6.51
N VAL A 152 -10.52 3.68 -6.31
CA VAL A 152 -9.72 4.28 -7.36
C VAL A 152 -8.31 3.69 -7.28
N VAL A 153 -7.82 3.09 -8.35
CA VAL A 153 -6.44 2.60 -8.44
C VAL A 153 -5.65 3.51 -9.36
N HIS A 154 -4.52 4.01 -8.89
CA HIS A 154 -3.65 4.85 -9.72
C HIS A 154 -2.63 3.96 -10.42
N GLU A 155 -2.88 3.64 -11.70
CA GLU A 155 -2.13 2.67 -12.50
C GLU A 155 -0.64 3.03 -12.57
N LYS A 156 -0.34 4.34 -12.68
CA LYS A 156 1.05 4.85 -12.68
C LYS A 156 1.74 4.85 -11.32
N ALA A 157 1.01 4.55 -10.25
CA ALA A 157 1.50 4.51 -8.88
C ALA A 157 1.27 3.14 -8.22
N VAL A 158 1.08 2.09 -9.01
CA VAL A 158 1.11 0.70 -8.57
C VAL A 158 2.05 -0.11 -9.45
N ALA A 159 2.72 -1.11 -8.87
CA ALA A 159 3.62 -1.98 -9.61
C ALA A 159 3.62 -3.41 -9.08
N SER A 160 4.05 -4.36 -9.90
CA SER A 160 4.36 -5.73 -9.51
C SER A 160 5.66 -6.18 -10.17
N PHE A 161 6.35 -7.15 -9.57
CA PHE A 161 7.45 -7.87 -10.22
C PHE A 161 6.96 -8.75 -11.37
N ASN A 162 5.68 -9.12 -11.38
CA ASN A 162 5.06 -9.95 -12.40
C ASN A 162 4.18 -9.10 -13.31
N GLU A 163 4.64 -8.84 -14.54
CA GLU A 163 3.91 -8.05 -15.52
C GLU A 163 2.52 -8.63 -15.83
N GLN A 164 2.43 -9.95 -16.02
CA GLN A 164 1.14 -10.63 -16.27
C GLN A 164 0.20 -10.52 -15.05
N GLY A 165 0.76 -10.57 -13.85
CA GLY A 165 0.03 -10.35 -12.61
C GLY A 165 -0.51 -8.93 -12.52
N HIS A 166 0.32 -7.93 -12.82
CA HIS A 166 -0.07 -6.53 -12.90
C HIS A 166 -1.22 -6.32 -13.89
N GLU A 167 -1.08 -6.79 -15.13
CA GLU A 167 -2.13 -6.66 -16.16
C GLU A 167 -3.44 -7.34 -15.75
N PHE A 168 -3.34 -8.55 -15.17
CA PHE A 168 -4.50 -9.26 -14.62
C PHE A 168 -5.19 -8.43 -13.54
N ALA A 169 -4.43 -7.89 -12.57
CA ALA A 169 -4.98 -7.12 -11.46
C ALA A 169 -5.65 -5.84 -11.95
N ILE A 170 -5.04 -5.10 -12.88
CA ILE A 170 -5.65 -3.92 -13.52
C ILE A 170 -6.97 -4.30 -14.21
N GLY A 171 -6.99 -5.40 -14.96
CA GLY A 171 -8.21 -5.92 -15.58
C GLY A 171 -9.28 -6.30 -14.54
N HIS A 172 -8.89 -6.95 -13.45
CA HIS A 172 -9.78 -7.36 -12.36
C HIS A 172 -10.39 -6.16 -11.63
N PHE A 173 -9.59 -5.11 -11.36
CA PHE A 173 -10.07 -3.86 -10.77
C PHE A 173 -11.17 -3.23 -11.61
N LYS A 174 -10.95 -3.10 -12.93
CA LYS A 174 -11.91 -2.49 -13.87
C LYS A 174 -13.17 -3.34 -14.04
N SER A 175 -13.00 -4.64 -14.28
CA SER A 175 -14.09 -5.52 -14.76
C SER A 175 -14.87 -6.24 -13.67
N CYS A 176 -14.24 -6.55 -12.53
CA CYS A 176 -14.86 -7.31 -11.44
C CYS A 176 -15.18 -6.42 -10.24
N LEU A 177 -14.25 -5.54 -9.84
CA LEU A 177 -14.45 -4.67 -8.69
C LEU A 177 -15.10 -3.33 -9.06
N HIS A 178 -15.25 -3.05 -10.36
CA HIS A 178 -15.76 -1.77 -10.89
C HIS A 178 -15.04 -0.54 -10.30
N ALA A 179 -13.74 -0.68 -10.05
CA ALA A 179 -12.88 0.41 -9.64
C ALA A 179 -12.61 1.35 -10.82
N GLU A 180 -12.47 2.65 -10.52
CA GLU A 180 -11.86 3.60 -11.45
C GLU A 180 -10.35 3.36 -11.48
N VAL A 181 -9.76 3.34 -12.68
CA VAL A 181 -8.31 3.16 -12.83
C VAL A 181 -7.78 4.25 -13.74
N GLN A 182 -6.81 5.02 -13.24
CA GLN A 182 -6.28 6.23 -13.88
C GLN A 182 -4.75 6.32 -13.87
#